data_AF-A0A5T0DFA6-F1
#
_entry.id   AF-A0A5T0DFA6-F1
#
_cell.length_a   1.000
_cell.length_b   1.000
_cell.length_c   1.000
_cell.angle_alpha   90.00
_cell.angle_beta   90.00
_cell.angle_gamma   90.00
#
_symmetry.space_group_name_H-M   'P 1'
#
loop_
_entity.id
_entity.type
_entity.pdbx_description
1 polymer ?
#
loop_
_entity_poly.entity_id
_entity_poly.type
_entity_poly.pdbx_seq_one_letter_code
_entity_poly.pdbx_strand_id
1 'polypeptide(L)' 'DEKVHKLGNYILLEAKYNQQLKNKNFKEKIDIYSKSNFKLAQYVAENFKTWDTKSIDQYQNFLAKQALALWKF' A
#
# COMPACT_ATOMS: atom_id res chain seq x y z
N ASP A 1 -16.60 -4.63 -4.00
CA ASP A 1 -15.77 -4.23 -5.14
C ASP A 1 -14.51 -5.08 -5.26
N GLU A 2 -14.36 -5.78 -6.37
CA GLU A 2 -13.24 -6.70 -6.66
C GLU A 2 -11.85 -6.02 -6.57
N LYS A 3 -11.78 -4.72 -6.89
CA LYS A 3 -10.54 -3.92 -6.84
C LYS A 3 -9.98 -3.75 -5.43
N VAL A 4 -10.85 -3.66 -4.42
CA VAL A 4 -10.48 -3.42 -3.02
C VAL A 4 -9.65 -4.57 -2.44
N HIS A 5 -10.00 -5.81 -2.80
CA HIS A 5 -9.30 -7.01 -2.32
C HIS A 5 -7.94 -7.25 -2.99
N LYS A 6 -7.66 -6.58 -4.13
CA LYS A 6 -6.44 -6.83 -4.92
C LYS A 6 -5.30 -5.92 -4.45
N LEU A 7 -5.45 -4.59 -4.53
CA LEU A 7 -4.32 -3.67 -4.27
C LEU A 7 -3.88 -3.57 -2.80
N GLY A 8 -4.79 -3.83 -1.86
CA GLY A 8 -4.44 -3.85 -0.42
C GLY A 8 -3.59 -5.06 -0.01
N ASN A 9 -3.40 -6.03 -0.91
CA ASN A 9 -2.55 -7.22 -0.73
C ASN A 9 -1.24 -7.14 -1.53
N TYR A 10 -1.02 -6.09 -2.32
CA TYR A 10 0.16 -5.94 -3.17
C TYR A 10 1.21 -4.94 -2.65
N ILE A 11 1.01 -4.40 -1.44
CA ILE A 11 2.04 -3.58 -0.80
C ILE A 11 3.13 -4.52 -0.30
N LEU A 12 4.34 -4.36 -0.83
CA LEU A 12 5.50 -5.11 -0.39
C LEU A 12 5.81 -4.80 1.07
N LEU A 13 6.22 -5.83 1.81
CA LEU A 13 6.59 -5.78 3.21
C LEU A 13 7.65 -6.84 3.51
N GLU A 14 8.37 -6.66 4.61
CA GLU A 14 9.25 -7.69 5.15
C GLU A 14 8.46 -8.94 5.54
N ALA A 15 9.06 -10.12 5.38
CA ALA A 15 8.39 -11.41 5.58
C ALA A 15 7.70 -11.55 6.95
N LYS A 16 8.34 -11.01 8.01
CA LYS A 16 7.78 -10.98 9.37
C LYS A 16 6.43 -10.24 9.45
N TYR A 17 6.29 -9.14 8.73
CA TYR A 17 5.05 -8.34 8.70
C TYR A 17 4.01 -8.97 7.79
N ASN A 18 4.42 -9.53 6.65
CA ASN A 18 3.52 -10.26 5.75
C ASN A 18 2.86 -11.46 6.45
N GLN A 19 3.61 -12.24 7.24
CA GLN A 19 3.04 -13.33 8.03
C GLN A 19 2.03 -12.85 9.10
N GLN A 20 2.26 -11.67 9.68
CA GLN A 20 1.38 -11.08 10.69
C GLN A 20 0.06 -10.56 10.08
N LEU A 21 0.10 -10.11 8.82
CA LEU A 21 -1.02 -9.40 8.20
C LEU A 21 -2.12 -10.29 7.64
N LYS A 22 -1.78 -11.46 7.06
CA LYS A 22 -2.74 -12.41 6.44
C LYS A 22 -3.98 -11.70 5.85
N ASN A 23 -5.17 -11.98 6.40
CA ASN A 23 -6.45 -11.45 5.95
C ASN A 23 -6.99 -10.31 6.84
N LYS A 24 -6.13 -9.64 7.61
CA LYS A 24 -6.52 -8.50 8.45
C LYS A 24 -7.11 -7.37 7.60
N ASN A 25 -8.03 -6.62 8.18
CA ASN A 25 -8.64 -5.49 7.49
C ASN A 25 -7.63 -4.34 7.34
N PHE A 26 -7.89 -3.43 6.41
CA PHE A 26 -6.95 -2.35 6.09
C PHE A 26 -6.58 -1.47 7.29
N LYS A 27 -7.51 -1.21 8.22
CA LYS A 27 -7.23 -0.39 9.40
C LYS A 27 -6.13 -1.03 10.26
N GLU A 28 -6.18 -2.34 10.44
CA GLU A 28 -5.11 -3.08 11.13
C GLU A 28 -3.81 -3.12 10.31
N LYS A 29 -3.90 -3.04 8.97
CA LYS A 29 -2.72 -3.07 8.11
C LYS A 29 -1.90 -1.78 8.20
N ILE A 30 -2.55 -0.62 8.32
CA ILE A 30 -1.88 0.69 8.44
C ILE A 30 -0.85 0.70 9.58
N ASP A 31 -1.20 0.15 10.75
CA ASP A 31 -0.32 0.11 11.92
C ASP A 31 0.93 -0.76 11.73
N ILE A 32 0.87 -1.72 10.82
CA ILE A 32 2.01 -2.57 10.46
C ILE A 32 2.82 -1.92 9.34
N TYR A 33 2.14 -1.28 8.39
CA TYR A 33 2.78 -0.56 7.29
C TYR A 33 3.69 0.57 7.79
N SER A 34 3.28 1.29 8.84
CA SER A 34 4.10 2.34 9.47
C SER A 34 5.39 1.80 10.12
N LYS A 35 5.44 0.51 10.46
CA LYS A 35 6.59 -0.16 11.07
C LYS A 35 7.54 -0.79 10.04
N SER A 36 7.13 -0.86 8.78
CA SER A 36 7.97 -1.39 7.70
C SER A 36 9.12 -0.43 7.38
N ASN A 37 10.26 -0.95 6.95
CA ASN A 37 11.36 -0.14 6.41
C ASN A 37 11.14 0.21 4.93
N PHE A 38 10.11 -0.35 4.29
CA PHE A 38 9.78 -0.01 2.92
C PHE A 38 9.00 1.30 2.85
N LYS A 39 9.60 2.29 2.18
CA LYS A 39 9.03 3.65 2.05
C LYS A 39 7.63 3.67 1.44
N LEU A 40 7.31 2.75 0.54
CA LEU A 40 5.96 2.66 -0.04
C LEU A 40 4.92 2.22 0.99
N ALA A 41 5.26 1.29 1.89
CA ALA A 41 4.36 0.88 2.97
C ALA A 41 4.14 2.05 3.95
N GLN A 42 5.21 2.73 4.36
CA GLN A 42 5.13 3.92 5.20
C GLN A 42 4.28 5.02 4.56
N TYR A 43 4.50 5.30 3.28
CA TYR A 43 3.70 6.26 2.51
C TYR A 43 2.20 5.91 2.54
N VAL A 44 1.85 4.63 2.38
CA VAL A 44 0.45 4.21 2.46
C VAL A 44 -0.12 4.44 3.86
N ALA A 45 0.64 4.10 4.90
CA ALA A 45 0.21 4.28 6.29
C ALA A 45 -0.04 5.76 6.65
N GLU A 46 0.80 6.66 6.12
CA GLU A 46 0.74 8.10 6.40
C GLU A 46 -0.38 8.82 5.63
N ASN A 47 -0.67 8.38 4.39
CA ASN A 47 -1.52 9.14 3.47
C ASN A 47 -2.94 8.57 3.33
N PHE A 48 -3.19 7.34 3.78
CA PHE A 48 -4.49 6.68 3.59
C PHE A 48 -5.06 6.14 4.91
N LYS A 49 -6.32 6.48 5.18
CA LYS A 49 -7.09 5.97 6.34
C LYS A 49 -8.08 4.87 5.96
N THR A 50 -8.47 4.85 4.68
CA THR A 50 -9.37 3.86 4.09
C THR A 50 -8.71 3.25 2.86
N TRP A 51 -9.21 2.09 2.44
CA TRP A 51 -8.76 1.42 1.22
C TRP A 51 -9.96 1.11 0.33
N ASP A 52 -10.54 2.19 -0.16
CA ASP A 52 -11.63 2.18 -1.12
C ASP A 52 -11.09 2.45 -2.52
N THR A 53 -11.98 2.40 -3.52
CA THR A 53 -11.63 2.66 -4.92
C THR A 53 -10.92 4.00 -5.11
N LYS A 54 -11.35 5.05 -4.40
CA LYS A 54 -10.74 6.38 -4.48
C LYS A 54 -9.29 6.37 -3.99
N SER A 55 -9.05 5.75 -2.84
CA SER A 55 -7.72 5.61 -2.24
C SER A 55 -6.79 4.79 -3.15
N ILE A 56 -7.34 3.75 -3.77
CA ILE A 56 -6.64 2.92 -4.74
C ILE A 56 -6.23 3.73 -5.97
N ASP A 57 -7.16 4.48 -6.58
CA ASP A 57 -6.87 5.30 -7.75
C ASP A 57 -5.80 6.38 -7.44
N GLN A 58 -5.86 6.97 -6.24
CA GLN A 58 -4.84 7.91 -5.77
C GLN A 58 -3.45 7.25 -5.65
N TYR A 59 -3.38 6.06 -5.06
CA TYR A 59 -2.13 5.33 -4.93
C TYR A 59 -1.55 4.89 -6.28
N GLN A 60 -2.39 4.43 -7.21
CA GLN A 60 -1.97 4.08 -8.57
C GLN A 60 -1.40 5.29 -9.31
N ASN A 61 -2.05 6.45 -9.22
CA ASN A 61 -1.55 7.68 -9.82
C ASN A 61 -0.22 8.12 -9.22
N PHE A 62 -0.04 7.96 -7.91
CA PHE A 62 1.25 8.19 -7.26
C PHE A 62 2.33 7.27 -7.83
N LEU A 63 2.10 5.95 -7.89
CA LEU A 63 3.07 5.00 -8.44
C LEU A 63 3.42 5.30 -9.90
N ALA A 64 2.43 5.66 -10.73
CA ALA A 64 2.66 6.04 -12.12
C ALA A 64 3.59 7.26 -12.25
N LYS A 65 3.39 8.29 -11.41
CA LYS A 65 4.27 9.47 -11.37
C LYS A 65 5.69 9.10 -10.95
N GLN A 66 5.84 8.25 -9.93
CA GLN A 66 7.15 7.76 -9.50
C GLN A 66 7.86 6.97 -10.61
N ALA A 67 7.13 6.10 -11.31
CA ALA A 67 7.67 5.32 -12.42
C ALA A 67 8.17 6.24 -13.56
N LEU A 68 7.36 7.23 -13.99
CA LEU A 68 7.74 8.20 -15.01
C LEU A 68 8.96 9.04 -14.62
N ALA A 69 9.12 9.36 -13.33
CA ALA A 69 10.27 10.13 -12.86
C ALA A 69 11.57 9.29 -12.81
N LEU A 70 11.46 7.98 -12.59
CA LEU A 70 12.61 7.07 -12.45
C LEU A 70 13.03 6.44 -13.78
N TRP A 71 12.06 6.04 -14.59
CA TRP A 71 12.30 5.48 -15.91
C TRP A 71 12.65 6.62 -16.86
N LYS A 72 13.96 6.87 -16.99
CA LYS A 72 14.50 7.69 -18.07
C LYS A 72 14.35 6.88 -19.35
N PHE A 73 13.37 7.26 -20.17
CA PHE A 73 13.23 6.76 -21.54
C PHE A 73 14.37 7.24 -22.42
#